data_AF-A0A4Q3Y8F7-F1
#
_entry.id   AF-A0A4Q3Y8F7-F1
#
_cell.length_a   1.000
_cell.length_b   1.000
_cell.length_c   1.000
_cell.angle_alpha   90.00
_cell.angle_beta   90.00
_cell.angle_gamma   90.00
#
_symmetry.space_group_name_H-M   'P 1'
#
loop_
_entity.id
_entity.type
_entity.pdbx_description
1 polymer ?
#
loop_
_entity_poly.entity_id
_entity_poly.type
_entity_poly.pdbx_seq_one_letter_code
_entity_poly.pdbx_strand_id
1 'polypeptide(L)'
;MLSLLQLSIFPSPKASNPVSDFALFPNPAANAFDTGHHSDLTREALADLGFSDTAIQVAQVENWLVDYYSNREVGVDDSIKSDCDKLHSDNLFNEASVKNYWDRFTFNAKAAFAEAARSNNPRQVLALLGMSLHTVQDFYSHSNWAELQSAPSGFYYSTLTYFDAWNRAGVKTGKASSNSTPGMAPHGGYSDGMNHDWYGKPNWDRAYVLAYAGSRQWANQVRLWVSEVDPAVWEQARQIALSSKQLDKLSSDHNAAYRISEWVKDLPGDEDGHWKGKGSGDRASFVAFTSTWIVGTTDSDFVEDFKNRSWHKLLSGGLQGSLDLNVNQQPPSPAPPMTVFPIQKNAVFLKTVSVKDLDGIDPLPGDDADFYAKIGIHNQTFVEATQNGRENLSPP
;
A
#
# COMPACT_ATOMS: atom_id res chain seq x y z
N MET A 1 26.57 3.68 -51.09
CA MET A 1 26.95 2.25 -51.04
C MET A 1 28.14 2.13 -50.11
N LEU A 2 27.89 1.91 -48.83
CA LEU A 2 28.93 1.83 -47.80
C LEU A 2 29.27 0.37 -47.51
N SER A 3 30.57 0.13 -47.38
CA SER A 3 31.25 -1.12 -47.11
C SER A 3 30.95 -1.65 -45.71
N LEU A 4 30.71 -2.96 -45.62
CA LEU A 4 30.80 -3.74 -44.40
C LEU A 4 32.25 -3.72 -43.87
N LEU A 5 32.40 -3.56 -42.56
CA LEU A 5 33.53 -4.10 -41.81
C LEU A 5 33.02 -4.69 -40.50
N GLN A 6 33.17 -6.00 -40.41
CA GLN A 6 32.80 -6.87 -39.31
C GLN A 6 34.03 -7.01 -38.42
N LEU A 7 33.91 -6.74 -37.12
CA LEU A 7 34.96 -7.05 -36.14
C LEU A 7 34.36 -7.87 -35.00
N SER A 8 34.86 -9.10 -34.87
CA SER A 8 34.58 -10.02 -33.77
C SER A 8 35.66 -9.86 -32.70
N ILE A 9 35.28 -9.79 -31.43
CA ILE A 9 36.20 -9.93 -30.29
C ILE A 9 35.66 -11.04 -29.39
N PHE A 10 36.51 -12.03 -29.13
CA PHE A 10 36.28 -13.21 -28.29
C PHE A 10 36.69 -12.93 -26.82
N PRO A 11 36.25 -13.77 -25.85
CA PRO A 11 36.18 -13.41 -24.44
C PRO A 11 37.50 -13.59 -23.67
N SER A 12 37.64 -12.84 -22.57
CA SER A 12 38.72 -12.95 -21.58
C SER A 12 38.33 -13.92 -20.45
N PRO A 13 39.28 -14.67 -19.83
CA PRO A 13 38.98 -15.86 -19.05
C PRO A 13 38.52 -15.56 -17.61
N LYS A 14 37.62 -16.44 -17.14
CA LYS A 14 37.12 -16.50 -15.76
C LYS A 14 38.26 -16.67 -14.76
N ALA A 15 38.34 -15.76 -13.79
CA ALA A 15 38.99 -16.03 -12.51
C ALA A 15 37.97 -16.69 -11.56
N SER A 16 38.27 -17.92 -11.18
CA SER A 16 37.57 -18.67 -10.13
C SER A 16 38.01 -18.19 -8.75
N ASN A 17 37.06 -17.87 -7.88
CA ASN A 17 37.22 -17.85 -6.42
C ASN A 17 35.85 -18.04 -5.73
N PRO A 18 35.83 -18.45 -4.46
CA PRO A 18 35.07 -19.61 -4.00
C PRO A 18 33.59 -19.30 -3.74
N VAL A 19 32.78 -20.33 -3.97
CA VAL A 19 31.37 -20.40 -3.58
C VAL A 19 31.31 -20.39 -2.05
N SER A 20 30.97 -19.24 -1.47
CA SER A 20 30.22 -19.21 -0.23
C SER A 20 28.76 -19.48 -0.60
N ASP A 21 28.26 -20.64 -0.17
CA ASP A 21 26.86 -21.05 -0.29
C ASP A 21 25.95 -19.96 0.31
N PHE A 22 25.47 -19.06 -0.53
CA PHE A 22 24.28 -18.30 -0.24
C PHE A 22 23.11 -19.23 -0.52
N ALA A 23 22.35 -19.52 0.54
CA ALA A 23 21.11 -20.27 0.46
C ALA A 23 20.25 -19.72 -0.70
N LEU A 24 20.04 -20.58 -1.70
CA LEU A 24 19.04 -20.39 -2.74
C LEU A 24 17.68 -20.38 -2.05
N PHE A 25 17.09 -19.20 -1.90
CA PHE A 25 15.72 -19.06 -1.46
C PHE A 25 14.79 -19.71 -2.49
N PRO A 26 13.89 -20.62 -2.10
CA PRO A 26 12.88 -21.13 -2.99
C PRO A 26 12.01 -19.97 -3.48
N ASN A 27 11.75 -19.97 -4.79
CA ASN A 27 10.99 -19.00 -5.54
C ASN A 27 9.73 -18.51 -4.80
N PRO A 28 9.52 -17.20 -4.60
CA PRO A 28 8.23 -16.72 -4.14
C PRO A 28 7.70 -15.55 -4.98
N ALA A 29 6.38 -15.48 -5.05
CA ALA A 29 5.51 -14.35 -5.35
C ALA A 29 6.10 -12.94 -5.40
N ALA A 30 5.45 -12.09 -6.19
CA ALA A 30 5.60 -10.63 -6.18
C ALA A 30 5.53 -10.08 -4.75
N ASN A 31 6.71 -9.82 -4.17
CA ASN A 31 6.89 -9.04 -2.97
C ASN A 31 7.28 -7.65 -3.45
N ALA A 32 6.30 -6.81 -3.71
CA ALA A 32 6.54 -5.41 -3.94
C ALA A 32 5.88 -4.62 -2.82
N PHE A 33 6.67 -3.86 -2.10
CA PHE A 33 6.18 -2.92 -1.12
C PHE A 33 5.68 -1.69 -1.87
N ASP A 34 4.63 -1.77 -2.70
CA ASP A 34 4.13 -0.59 -3.42
C ASP A 34 3.38 0.34 -2.46
N THR A 35 4.14 1.11 -1.69
CA THR A 35 3.58 2.04 -0.69
C THR A 35 3.06 3.32 -1.32
N GLY A 36 3.41 3.60 -2.58
CA GLY A 36 3.15 4.90 -3.21
C GLY A 36 1.65 5.19 -3.27
N HIS A 37 0.88 4.26 -3.84
CA HIS A 37 -0.56 4.46 -4.04
C HIS A 37 -1.36 4.46 -2.73
N HIS A 38 -1.07 3.55 -1.79
CA HIS A 38 -1.75 3.49 -0.49
C HIS A 38 -1.39 4.69 0.39
N SER A 39 -0.13 5.14 0.34
CA SER A 39 0.31 6.35 1.05
C SER A 39 -0.40 7.60 0.52
N ASP A 40 -0.52 7.75 -0.80
CA ASP A 40 -1.24 8.86 -1.44
C ASP A 40 -2.74 8.83 -1.12
N LEU A 41 -3.40 7.68 -1.29
CA LEU A 41 -4.81 7.49 -0.92
C LEU A 41 -5.07 7.81 0.56
N THR A 42 -4.14 7.41 1.44
CA THR A 42 -4.21 7.72 2.87
C THR A 42 -4.07 9.22 3.14
N ARG A 43 -3.11 9.89 2.49
CA ARG A 43 -2.94 11.35 2.58
C ARG A 43 -4.22 12.06 2.18
N GLU A 44 -4.70 11.82 0.97
CA GLU A 44 -5.84 12.54 0.41
C GLU A 44 -7.14 12.26 1.18
N ALA A 45 -7.35 11.02 1.62
CA ALA A 45 -8.54 10.67 2.39
C ALA A 45 -8.60 11.40 3.75
N LEU A 46 -7.47 11.53 4.42
CA LEU A 46 -7.35 12.14 5.74
C LEU A 46 -7.21 13.67 5.69
N ALA A 47 -6.49 14.21 4.70
CA ALA A 47 -6.38 15.65 4.49
C ALA A 47 -7.76 16.32 4.32
N ASP A 48 -8.67 15.67 3.59
CA ASP A 48 -10.05 16.12 3.42
C ASP A 48 -10.90 16.05 4.71
N LEU A 49 -10.44 15.35 5.75
CA LEU A 49 -11.03 15.39 7.10
C LEU A 49 -10.34 16.41 8.00
N GLY A 50 -9.34 17.13 7.49
CA GLY A 50 -8.58 18.15 8.20
C GLY A 50 -7.55 17.58 9.18
N PHE A 51 -7.02 16.39 8.91
CA PHE A 51 -5.86 15.86 9.65
C PHE A 51 -4.63 16.72 9.38
N SER A 52 -3.80 16.90 10.41
CA SER A 52 -2.48 17.52 10.25
C SER A 52 -1.54 16.58 9.48
N ASP A 53 -0.51 17.14 8.85
CA ASP A 53 0.51 16.36 8.14
C ASP A 53 1.16 15.29 9.05
N THR A 54 1.40 15.63 10.32
CA THR A 54 1.91 14.69 11.32
C THR A 54 0.98 13.51 11.51
N ALA A 55 -0.32 13.75 11.65
CA ALA A 55 -1.30 12.68 11.86
C ALA A 55 -1.44 11.80 10.61
N ILE A 56 -1.35 12.40 9.42
CA ILE A 56 -1.32 11.69 8.13
C ILE A 56 -0.10 10.78 8.05
N GLN A 57 1.10 11.27 8.38
CA GLN A 57 2.33 10.48 8.34
C GLN A 57 2.27 9.28 9.29
N VAL A 58 1.69 9.44 10.50
CA VAL A 58 1.47 8.30 11.41
C VAL A 58 0.58 7.25 10.74
N ALA A 59 -0.54 7.65 10.16
CA ALA A 59 -1.44 6.73 9.48
C ALA A 59 -0.79 6.06 8.25
N GLN A 60 0.05 6.78 7.50
CA GLN A 60 0.81 6.23 6.37
C GLN A 60 1.83 5.17 6.81
N VAL A 61 2.55 5.42 7.92
CA VAL A 61 3.47 4.42 8.49
C VAL A 61 2.69 3.19 8.93
N GLU A 62 1.61 3.36 9.68
CA GLU A 62 0.80 2.25 10.20
C GLU A 62 0.07 1.46 9.10
N ASN A 63 -0.28 2.12 7.99
CA ASN A 63 -0.75 1.49 6.75
C ASN A 63 0.37 0.62 6.15
N TRP A 64 1.54 1.20 5.87
CA TRP A 64 2.68 0.48 5.30
C TRP A 64 3.16 -0.70 6.17
N LEU A 65 3.11 -0.57 7.50
CA LEU A 65 3.57 -1.64 8.39
C LEU A 65 2.77 -2.95 8.19
N VAL A 66 1.53 -2.88 7.69
CA VAL A 66 0.75 -4.08 7.32
C VAL A 66 1.44 -4.87 6.21
N ASP A 67 1.83 -4.21 5.11
CA ASP A 67 2.62 -4.83 4.02
C ASP A 67 4.02 -5.26 4.48
N TYR A 68 4.65 -4.42 5.30
CA TYR A 68 6.00 -4.70 5.76
C TYR A 68 6.08 -5.99 6.57
N TYR A 69 5.16 -6.15 7.53
CA TYR A 69 5.13 -7.32 8.41
C TYR A 69 4.45 -8.54 7.79
N SER A 70 3.61 -8.40 6.77
CA SER A 70 3.11 -9.54 5.99
C SER A 70 4.21 -10.16 5.12
N ASN A 71 5.12 -9.37 4.56
CA ASN A 71 6.13 -9.88 3.60
C ASN A 71 7.50 -10.20 4.22
N ARG A 72 7.73 -9.88 5.50
CA ARG A 72 9.04 -10.08 6.14
C ARG A 72 9.17 -11.45 6.82
N GLU A 73 10.14 -12.23 6.36
CA GLU A 73 10.42 -13.58 6.90
C GLU A 73 11.41 -13.60 8.08
N VAL A 74 12.26 -12.58 8.24
CA VAL A 74 13.35 -12.61 9.25
C VAL A 74 13.08 -11.66 10.42
N GLY A 75 12.99 -12.23 11.63
CA GLY A 75 12.94 -11.49 12.89
C GLY A 75 11.57 -10.91 13.24
N VAL A 76 10.51 -11.36 12.57
CA VAL A 76 9.11 -11.01 12.87
C VAL A 76 8.47 -12.21 13.56
N ASP A 77 7.67 -11.94 14.58
CA ASP A 77 6.86 -12.97 15.23
C ASP A 77 5.81 -13.51 14.24
N ASP A 78 5.76 -14.83 14.06
CA ASP A 78 4.83 -15.49 13.13
C ASP A 78 3.36 -15.06 13.34
N SER A 79 2.98 -14.70 14.58
CA SER A 79 1.64 -14.20 14.87
C SER A 79 1.38 -12.81 14.26
N ILE A 80 2.38 -11.91 14.28
CA ILE A 80 2.25 -10.58 13.65
C ILE A 80 2.08 -10.76 12.15
N LYS A 81 2.93 -11.58 11.51
CA LYS A 81 2.82 -11.88 10.09
C LYS A 81 1.44 -12.46 9.76
N SER A 82 1.01 -13.50 10.49
CA SER A 82 -0.29 -14.12 10.28
C SER A 82 -1.45 -13.14 10.42
N ASP A 83 -1.37 -12.19 11.35
CA ASP A 83 -2.43 -11.20 11.56
C ASP A 83 -2.41 -10.08 10.51
N CYS A 84 -1.23 -9.70 10.00
CA CYS A 84 -1.10 -8.79 8.87
C CYS A 84 -1.59 -9.44 7.56
N ASP A 85 -1.27 -10.71 7.31
CA ASP A 85 -1.76 -11.47 6.15
C ASP A 85 -3.29 -11.49 6.08
N LYS A 86 -3.99 -11.49 7.23
CA LYS A 86 -5.45 -11.43 7.30
C LYS A 86 -6.06 -10.07 6.97
N LEU A 87 -5.25 -9.01 6.99
CA LEU A 87 -5.68 -7.65 6.66
C LEU A 87 -5.55 -7.35 5.16
N HIS A 88 -4.92 -8.26 4.40
CA HIS A 88 -4.93 -8.28 2.94
C HIS A 88 -6.18 -9.05 2.53
N SER A 89 -7.04 -8.44 1.71
CA SER A 89 -8.37 -8.94 1.34
C SER A 89 -8.29 -10.09 0.33
N ASP A 90 -7.26 -10.92 0.40
CA ASP A 90 -7.01 -12.05 -0.48
C ASP A 90 -7.90 -13.26 -0.15
N ASN A 91 -7.99 -14.17 -1.12
CA ASN A 91 -8.62 -15.48 -0.99
C ASN A 91 -10.15 -15.45 -0.80
N LEU A 92 -10.80 -14.33 -1.12
CA LEU A 92 -12.25 -14.18 -1.02
C LEU A 92 -12.90 -14.56 -2.35
N PHE A 93 -13.03 -15.86 -2.62
CA PHE A 93 -13.36 -16.36 -3.96
C PHE A 93 -14.82 -16.22 -4.42
N ASN A 94 -15.70 -15.71 -3.57
CA ASN A 94 -17.11 -15.50 -3.88
C ASN A 94 -17.73 -14.42 -3.00
N GLU A 95 -18.91 -13.96 -3.41
CA GLU A 95 -19.67 -12.90 -2.74
C GLU A 95 -19.94 -13.20 -1.26
N ALA A 96 -20.25 -14.45 -0.90
CA ALA A 96 -20.50 -14.82 0.49
C ALA A 96 -19.24 -14.67 1.36
N SER A 97 -18.08 -15.03 0.83
CA SER A 97 -16.78 -14.88 1.52
C SER A 97 -16.41 -13.41 1.68
N VAL A 98 -16.57 -12.60 0.63
CA VAL A 98 -16.37 -11.14 0.66
C VAL A 98 -17.32 -10.49 1.68
N LYS A 99 -18.59 -10.89 1.70
CA LYS A 99 -19.56 -10.40 2.67
C LYS A 99 -19.16 -10.76 4.10
N ASN A 100 -18.79 -12.00 4.35
CA ASN A 100 -18.40 -12.44 5.69
C ASN A 100 -17.15 -11.71 6.19
N TYR A 101 -16.17 -11.49 5.31
CA TYR A 101 -14.97 -10.71 5.60
C TYR A 101 -15.33 -9.27 6.01
N TRP A 102 -16.08 -8.56 5.19
CA TRP A 102 -16.47 -7.17 5.46
C TRP A 102 -17.34 -7.01 6.70
N ASP A 103 -18.29 -7.93 6.93
CA ASP A 103 -19.15 -7.91 8.11
C ASP A 103 -18.31 -8.06 9.39
N ARG A 104 -17.36 -9.01 9.41
CA ARG A 104 -16.45 -9.23 10.54
C ARG A 104 -15.50 -8.05 10.72
N PHE A 105 -14.86 -7.58 9.65
CA PHE A 105 -13.90 -6.49 9.69
C PHE A 105 -14.54 -5.20 10.20
N THR A 106 -15.75 -4.86 9.71
CA THR A 106 -16.50 -3.68 10.16
C THR A 106 -16.89 -3.79 11.63
N PHE A 107 -17.31 -4.97 12.09
CA PHE A 107 -17.60 -5.23 13.49
C PHE A 107 -16.36 -5.02 14.38
N ASN A 108 -15.24 -5.64 14.01
CA ASN A 108 -13.97 -5.55 14.71
C ASN A 108 -13.48 -4.10 14.78
N ALA A 109 -13.48 -3.39 13.64
CA ALA A 109 -13.07 -2.01 13.55
C ALA A 109 -13.91 -1.10 14.46
N LYS A 110 -15.25 -1.20 14.41
CA LYS A 110 -16.12 -0.40 15.30
C LYS A 110 -15.77 -0.63 16.77
N ALA A 111 -15.57 -1.88 17.19
CA ALA A 111 -15.21 -2.20 18.56
C ALA A 111 -13.83 -1.64 18.95
N ALA A 112 -12.84 -1.79 18.08
CA ALA A 112 -11.47 -1.31 18.29
C ALA A 112 -11.40 0.22 18.41
N PHE A 113 -12.07 0.95 17.52
CA PHE A 113 -12.13 2.41 17.57
C PHE A 113 -12.91 2.93 18.79
N ALA A 114 -14.01 2.27 19.14
CA ALA A 114 -14.75 2.61 20.36
C ALA A 114 -13.88 2.41 21.61
N GLU A 115 -13.05 1.35 21.64
CA GLU A 115 -12.13 1.11 22.75
C GLU A 115 -10.99 2.14 22.82
N ALA A 116 -10.39 2.47 21.68
CA ALA A 116 -9.38 3.54 21.61
C ALA A 116 -9.94 4.88 22.10
N ALA A 117 -11.20 5.18 21.76
CA ALA A 117 -11.91 6.36 22.24
C ALA A 117 -12.16 6.31 23.77
N ARG A 118 -12.68 5.20 24.32
CA ARG A 118 -12.89 5.04 25.77
C ARG A 118 -11.60 5.18 26.58
N SER A 119 -10.51 4.70 26.00
CA SER A 119 -9.17 4.78 26.60
C SER A 119 -8.49 6.15 26.40
N ASN A 120 -9.16 7.13 25.78
CA ASN A 120 -8.60 8.45 25.44
C ASN A 120 -7.23 8.34 24.74
N ASN A 121 -7.14 7.43 23.76
CA ASN A 121 -5.88 7.09 23.09
C ASN A 121 -5.90 7.52 21.61
N PRO A 122 -5.61 8.81 21.32
CA PRO A 122 -5.60 9.32 19.94
C PRO A 122 -4.56 8.66 19.04
N ARG A 123 -3.45 8.16 19.60
CA ARG A 123 -2.43 7.44 18.83
C ARG A 123 -2.94 6.08 18.35
N GLN A 124 -3.65 5.35 19.21
CA GLN A 124 -4.30 4.10 18.81
C GLN A 124 -5.38 4.33 17.74
N VAL A 125 -6.10 5.45 17.80
CA VAL A 125 -7.03 5.82 16.71
C VAL A 125 -6.26 5.98 15.39
N LEU A 126 -5.12 6.67 15.36
CA LEU A 126 -4.33 6.81 14.13
C LEU A 126 -3.75 5.49 13.63
N ALA A 127 -3.25 4.64 14.52
CA ALA A 127 -2.72 3.33 14.16
C ALA A 127 -3.80 2.43 13.56
N LEU A 128 -4.96 2.32 14.22
CA LEU A 128 -6.12 1.59 13.70
C LEU A 128 -6.61 2.18 12.37
N LEU A 129 -6.55 3.51 12.21
CA LEU A 129 -6.96 4.18 10.98
C LEU A 129 -6.01 3.85 9.82
N GLY A 130 -4.69 3.90 10.04
CA GLY A 130 -3.69 3.51 9.03
C GLY A 130 -3.86 2.05 8.60
N MET A 131 -3.85 1.12 9.56
CA MET A 131 -4.02 -0.32 9.28
C MET A 131 -5.37 -0.65 8.63
N SER A 132 -6.46 0.01 9.04
CA SER A 132 -7.78 -0.27 8.44
C SER A 132 -7.95 0.37 7.06
N LEU A 133 -7.31 1.51 6.80
CA LEU A 133 -7.25 2.09 5.46
C LEU A 133 -6.49 1.19 4.50
N HIS A 134 -5.41 0.52 4.96
CA HIS A 134 -4.70 -0.50 4.17
C HIS A 134 -5.69 -1.55 3.66
N THR A 135 -6.42 -2.20 4.56
CA THR A 135 -7.41 -3.23 4.20
C THR A 135 -8.47 -2.73 3.21
N VAL A 136 -8.92 -1.48 3.37
CA VAL A 136 -9.90 -0.88 2.46
C VAL A 136 -9.31 -0.67 1.07
N GLN A 137 -8.12 -0.09 0.99
CA GLN A 137 -7.43 0.18 -0.27
C GLN A 137 -7.08 -1.12 -1.00
N ASP A 138 -6.48 -2.05 -0.28
CA ASP A 138 -6.13 -3.40 -0.73
C ASP A 138 -7.35 -4.14 -1.32
N PHE A 139 -8.53 -4.09 -0.67
CA PHE A 139 -9.74 -4.67 -1.26
C PHE A 139 -10.10 -4.08 -2.62
N TYR A 140 -10.09 -2.75 -2.77
CA TYR A 140 -10.47 -2.13 -4.04
C TYR A 140 -9.45 -2.38 -5.14
N SER A 141 -8.19 -2.56 -4.78
CA SER A 141 -7.14 -2.82 -5.74
C SER A 141 -6.98 -4.30 -6.07
N HIS A 142 -7.31 -5.22 -5.16
CA HIS A 142 -7.08 -6.67 -5.32
C HIS A 142 -8.37 -7.49 -5.52
N SER A 143 -9.49 -6.80 -5.71
CA SER A 143 -10.77 -7.39 -6.10
C SER A 143 -11.11 -7.10 -7.55
N ASN A 144 -12.11 -7.82 -8.06
CA ASN A 144 -12.74 -7.47 -9.35
C ASN A 144 -13.77 -6.32 -9.23
N TRP A 145 -13.73 -5.50 -8.17
CA TRP A 145 -14.75 -4.47 -7.95
C TRP A 145 -14.75 -3.42 -9.08
N ALA A 146 -13.56 -3.02 -9.56
CA ALA A 146 -13.41 -2.02 -10.62
C ALA A 146 -14.07 -2.45 -11.94
N GLU A 147 -14.11 -3.74 -12.22
CA GLU A 147 -14.73 -4.36 -13.39
C GLU A 147 -16.24 -4.51 -13.24
N LEU A 148 -16.72 -4.74 -12.02
CA LEU A 148 -18.16 -4.86 -11.73
C LEU A 148 -18.87 -3.51 -11.72
N GLN A 149 -18.18 -2.42 -11.36
CA GLN A 149 -18.79 -1.11 -11.23
C GLN A 149 -18.74 -0.33 -12.54
N SER A 150 -19.91 -0.07 -13.14
CA SER A 150 -20.02 0.88 -14.25
C SER A 150 -20.17 2.30 -13.73
N ALA A 151 -19.47 3.25 -14.37
CA ALA A 151 -19.67 4.66 -14.07
C ALA A 151 -21.09 5.10 -14.48
N PRO A 152 -21.74 6.00 -13.73
CA PRO A 152 -22.99 6.60 -14.14
C PRO A 152 -22.85 7.33 -15.49
N SER A 153 -23.95 7.48 -16.23
CA SER A 153 -23.94 8.22 -17.50
C SER A 153 -23.38 9.63 -17.31
N GLY A 154 -22.42 10.02 -18.15
CA GLY A 154 -21.73 11.31 -18.08
C GLY A 154 -20.51 11.35 -17.18
N PHE A 155 -20.18 10.25 -16.49
CA PHE A 155 -18.98 10.12 -15.65
C PHE A 155 -18.05 9.04 -16.19
N TYR A 156 -16.75 9.25 -16.04
CA TYR A 156 -15.74 8.27 -16.47
C TYR A 156 -15.49 7.21 -15.40
N TYR A 157 -15.56 7.59 -14.12
CA TYR A 157 -15.31 6.71 -12.99
C TYR A 157 -16.58 6.50 -12.15
N SER A 158 -16.71 5.30 -11.61
CA SER A 158 -17.69 5.02 -10.55
C SER A 158 -17.07 5.36 -9.19
N THR A 159 -17.89 5.87 -8.29
CA THR A 159 -17.55 6.02 -6.86
C THR A 159 -18.46 5.16 -5.99
N LEU A 160 -19.16 4.17 -6.60
CA LEU A 160 -20.02 3.25 -5.87
C LEU A 160 -19.15 2.26 -5.09
N THR A 161 -19.03 2.50 -3.80
CA THR A 161 -18.27 1.66 -2.88
C THR A 161 -18.99 0.33 -2.63
N TYR A 162 -18.25 -0.65 -2.13
CA TYR A 162 -18.81 -1.92 -1.66
C TYR A 162 -19.91 -1.70 -0.61
N PHE A 163 -19.73 -0.71 0.27
CA PHE A 163 -20.65 -0.42 1.36
C PHE A 163 -22.02 0.10 0.85
N ASP A 164 -22.02 0.90 -0.21
CA ASP A 164 -23.23 1.53 -0.76
C ASP A 164 -23.93 0.66 -1.83
N ALA A 165 -23.22 -0.31 -2.40
CA ALA A 165 -23.76 -1.15 -3.45
C ALA A 165 -24.85 -2.12 -2.94
N TRP A 166 -26.02 -2.04 -3.58
CA TRP A 166 -27.15 -2.96 -3.37
C TRP A 166 -26.96 -4.30 -4.06
N ASN A 167 -26.20 -4.34 -5.17
CA ASN A 167 -25.86 -5.55 -5.90
C ASN A 167 -24.34 -5.78 -5.83
N ARG A 168 -23.96 -6.93 -5.28
CA ARG A 168 -22.55 -7.35 -5.11
C ARG A 168 -22.26 -8.65 -5.88
N ALA A 169 -23.17 -9.02 -6.80
CA ALA A 169 -23.09 -10.25 -7.57
C ALA A 169 -21.72 -10.42 -8.24
N GLY A 170 -21.05 -11.53 -7.92
CA GLY A 170 -19.79 -11.93 -8.54
C GLY A 170 -18.54 -11.25 -7.99
N VAL A 171 -18.64 -10.45 -6.91
CA VAL A 171 -17.46 -9.88 -6.24
C VAL A 171 -16.57 -10.98 -5.66
N LYS A 172 -15.26 -10.84 -5.85
CA LYS A 172 -14.23 -11.75 -5.36
C LYS A 172 -12.85 -11.11 -5.43
N THR A 173 -11.88 -11.72 -4.75
CA THR A 173 -10.47 -11.32 -4.78
C THR A 173 -9.56 -12.44 -5.30
N GLY A 174 -8.33 -12.07 -5.60
CA GLY A 174 -7.32 -13.00 -6.07
C GLY A 174 -6.82 -13.94 -4.96
N LYS A 175 -6.21 -15.04 -5.37
CA LYS A 175 -5.58 -16.01 -4.47
C LYS A 175 -4.18 -15.54 -4.07
N ALA A 176 -3.91 -15.45 -2.78
CA ALA A 176 -2.57 -15.21 -2.25
C ALA A 176 -1.59 -16.29 -2.74
N SER A 177 -0.34 -15.93 -2.95
CA SER A 177 0.69 -16.86 -3.45
C SER A 177 0.93 -18.08 -2.56
N SER A 178 0.71 -17.94 -1.25
CA SER A 178 0.79 -19.02 -0.25
C SER A 178 -0.40 -19.99 -0.30
N ASN A 179 -1.48 -19.65 -1.01
CA ASN A 179 -2.68 -20.47 -1.10
C ASN A 179 -2.63 -21.39 -2.33
N SER A 180 -2.79 -22.69 -2.10
CA SER A 180 -2.71 -23.74 -3.13
C SER A 180 -4.04 -24.08 -3.81
N THR A 181 -5.14 -23.40 -3.47
CA THR A 181 -6.48 -23.67 -4.03
C THR A 181 -6.45 -23.68 -5.57
N PRO A 182 -6.76 -24.81 -6.24
CA PRO A 182 -6.74 -24.90 -7.69
C PRO A 182 -7.85 -24.09 -8.37
N GLY A 183 -7.59 -23.59 -9.58
CA GLY A 183 -8.60 -22.95 -10.44
C GLY A 183 -9.00 -21.52 -10.05
N MET A 184 -8.42 -20.96 -8.97
CA MET A 184 -8.63 -19.56 -8.59
C MET A 184 -7.60 -18.67 -9.28
N ALA A 185 -8.05 -17.50 -9.74
CA ALA A 185 -7.16 -16.50 -10.31
C ALA A 185 -6.16 -16.05 -9.23
N PRO A 186 -4.87 -15.92 -9.57
CA PRO A 186 -3.90 -15.41 -8.62
C PRO A 186 -4.23 -13.95 -8.28
N HIS A 187 -3.86 -13.54 -7.07
CA HIS A 187 -3.69 -12.15 -6.70
C HIS A 187 -2.85 -11.42 -7.75
N GLY A 188 -1.68 -12.00 -8.06
CA GLY A 188 -0.82 -11.63 -9.19
C GLY A 188 0.20 -10.56 -8.86
N GLY A 189 1.07 -10.27 -9.83
CA GLY A 189 2.08 -9.21 -9.76
C GLY A 189 1.84 -8.14 -10.82
N TYR A 190 2.92 -7.47 -11.25
CA TYR A 190 2.86 -6.38 -12.24
C TYR A 190 2.27 -6.81 -13.58
N SER A 191 2.51 -8.06 -13.99
CA SER A 191 2.14 -8.55 -15.31
C SER A 191 0.86 -9.40 -15.34
N ASP A 192 0.34 -9.84 -14.20
CA ASP A 192 -0.69 -10.87 -14.14
C ASP A 192 -1.61 -10.76 -12.91
N GLY A 193 -2.64 -11.60 -12.87
CA GLY A 193 -3.63 -11.67 -11.77
C GLY A 193 -4.56 -10.47 -11.63
N MET A 194 -5.27 -10.46 -10.50
CA MET A 194 -6.39 -9.56 -10.18
C MET A 194 -6.00 -8.23 -9.54
N ASN A 195 -4.72 -8.02 -9.19
CA ASN A 195 -4.28 -6.76 -8.61
C ASN A 195 -4.41 -5.57 -9.59
N HIS A 196 -4.53 -4.38 -9.02
CA HIS A 196 -4.64 -3.10 -9.69
C HIS A 196 -3.76 -2.04 -9.02
N ASP A 197 -2.66 -2.43 -8.36
CA ASP A 197 -1.78 -1.49 -7.63
C ASP A 197 -0.83 -0.74 -8.57
N TRP A 198 -0.65 -1.25 -9.78
CA TRP A 198 0.28 -0.67 -10.74
C TRP A 198 -0.43 0.07 -11.87
N TYR A 199 0.02 1.29 -12.18
CA TYR A 199 -0.56 2.16 -13.21
C TYR A 199 -0.54 1.59 -14.63
N GLY A 200 0.24 0.54 -14.88
CA GLY A 200 0.23 -0.19 -16.15
C GLY A 200 -0.84 -1.27 -16.25
N LYS A 201 -1.54 -1.62 -15.17
CA LYS A 201 -2.63 -2.60 -15.17
C LYS A 201 -3.90 -2.02 -15.81
N PRO A 202 -4.67 -2.83 -16.56
CA PRO A 202 -6.03 -2.48 -16.92
C PRO A 202 -6.85 -2.12 -15.69
N ASN A 203 -7.71 -1.10 -15.77
CA ASN A 203 -8.58 -0.63 -14.69
C ASN A 203 -7.88 -0.10 -13.42
N TRP A 204 -6.55 0.09 -13.42
CA TRP A 204 -5.84 0.70 -12.30
C TRP A 204 -6.47 2.03 -11.86
N ASP A 205 -6.74 2.92 -12.81
CA ASP A 205 -7.36 4.22 -12.58
C ASP A 205 -8.74 4.13 -11.93
N ARG A 206 -9.55 3.16 -12.37
CA ARG A 206 -10.87 2.87 -11.80
C ARG A 206 -10.76 2.32 -10.38
N ALA A 207 -9.86 1.37 -10.16
CA ALA A 207 -9.59 0.80 -8.84
C ALA A 207 -9.10 1.88 -7.87
N TYR A 208 -8.18 2.75 -8.31
CA TYR A 208 -7.68 3.88 -7.53
C TYR A 208 -8.81 4.84 -7.12
N VAL A 209 -9.70 5.24 -8.04
CA VAL A 209 -10.85 6.10 -7.69
C VAL A 209 -11.81 5.43 -6.69
N LEU A 210 -12.05 4.12 -6.85
CA LEU A 210 -12.89 3.36 -5.93
C LEU A 210 -12.21 3.18 -4.55
N ALA A 211 -10.90 2.96 -4.51
CA ALA A 211 -10.10 2.89 -3.30
C ALA A 211 -10.12 4.23 -2.54
N TYR A 212 -10.01 5.35 -3.26
CA TYR A 212 -10.18 6.69 -2.69
C TYR A 212 -11.59 6.90 -2.13
N ALA A 213 -12.63 6.57 -2.91
CA ALA A 213 -14.02 6.68 -2.47
C ALA A 213 -14.31 5.84 -1.22
N GLY A 214 -13.83 4.60 -1.20
CA GLY A 214 -13.91 3.68 -0.07
C GLY A 214 -13.17 4.20 1.16
N SER A 215 -11.94 4.70 0.97
CA SER A 215 -11.13 5.29 2.04
C SER A 215 -11.82 6.50 2.68
N ARG A 216 -12.40 7.39 1.87
CA ARG A 216 -13.17 8.55 2.34
C ARG A 216 -14.40 8.15 3.15
N GLN A 217 -15.18 7.20 2.63
CA GLN A 217 -16.34 6.69 3.33
C GLN A 217 -15.96 6.01 4.65
N TRP A 218 -14.91 5.18 4.63
CA TRP A 218 -14.41 4.48 5.80
C TRP A 218 -13.91 5.44 6.88
N ALA A 219 -13.02 6.38 6.52
CA ALA A 219 -12.50 7.36 7.46
C ALA A 219 -13.61 8.25 8.05
N ASN A 220 -14.62 8.62 7.25
CA ASN A 220 -15.80 9.30 7.78
C ASN A 220 -16.60 8.42 8.75
N GLN A 221 -16.73 7.13 8.48
CA GLN A 221 -17.43 6.22 9.40
C GLN A 221 -16.66 6.03 10.71
N VAL A 222 -15.33 5.92 10.65
CA VAL A 222 -14.47 5.87 11.83
C VAL A 222 -14.64 7.13 12.67
N ARG A 223 -14.66 8.32 12.05
CA ARG A 223 -14.95 9.58 12.74
C ARG A 223 -16.25 9.49 13.54
N LEU A 224 -17.31 8.95 12.93
CA LEU A 224 -18.60 8.80 13.59
C LEU A 224 -18.52 7.84 14.78
N TRP A 225 -17.85 6.68 14.64
CA TRP A 225 -17.70 5.73 15.75
C TRP A 225 -16.88 6.28 16.91
N VAL A 226 -15.78 6.99 16.64
CA VAL A 226 -14.98 7.64 17.69
C VAL A 226 -15.79 8.76 18.34
N SER A 227 -16.45 9.61 17.54
CA SER A 227 -17.23 10.74 18.05
C SER A 227 -18.50 10.35 18.80
N GLU A 228 -19.05 9.16 18.52
CA GLU A 228 -20.15 8.57 19.30
C GLU A 228 -19.73 8.29 20.75
N VAL A 229 -18.45 7.93 20.97
CA VAL A 229 -17.89 7.66 22.30
C VAL A 229 -17.32 8.92 22.93
N ASP A 230 -16.38 9.58 22.26
CA ASP A 230 -15.79 10.84 22.69
C ASP A 230 -15.26 11.63 21.47
N PRO A 231 -15.94 12.73 21.07
CA PRO A 231 -15.50 13.56 19.95
C PRO A 231 -14.17 14.27 20.21
N ALA A 232 -13.77 14.48 21.48
CA ALA A 232 -12.48 15.11 21.79
C ALA A 232 -11.30 14.20 21.38
N VAL A 233 -11.45 12.88 21.47
CA VAL A 233 -10.39 11.94 21.04
C VAL A 233 -10.18 11.99 19.53
N TRP A 234 -11.26 12.14 18.75
CA TRP A 234 -11.14 12.34 17.30
C TRP A 234 -10.36 13.60 16.97
N GLU A 235 -10.67 14.72 17.63
CA GLU A 235 -9.95 15.98 17.42
C GLU A 235 -8.48 15.90 17.83
N GLN A 236 -8.17 15.20 18.91
CA GLN A 236 -6.79 14.94 19.34
C GLN A 236 -6.03 14.05 18.34
N ALA A 237 -6.67 13.02 17.77
CA ALA A 237 -6.06 12.19 16.74
C ALA A 237 -5.79 13.00 15.46
N ARG A 238 -6.77 13.82 15.06
CA ARG A 238 -6.69 14.70 13.89
C ARG A 238 -5.55 15.71 13.97
N GLN A 239 -5.26 16.18 15.18
CA GLN A 239 -4.24 17.21 15.45
C GLN A 239 -3.16 16.68 16.40
N ILE A 240 -2.74 15.42 16.23
CA ILE A 240 -1.83 14.79 17.18
C ILE A 240 -0.54 15.60 17.34
N ALA A 241 -0.18 15.87 18.59
CA ALA A 241 1.04 16.56 18.95
C ALA A 241 2.09 15.53 19.38
N LEU A 242 3.25 15.58 18.73
CA LEU A 242 4.40 14.73 19.02
C LEU A 242 5.56 15.60 19.53
N SER A 243 6.38 15.06 20.42
CA SER A 243 7.65 15.69 20.77
C SER A 243 8.63 15.70 19.59
N SER A 244 9.63 16.58 19.60
CA SER A 244 10.66 16.62 18.53
C SER A 244 11.31 15.27 18.29
N LYS A 245 11.65 14.54 19.37
CA LYS A 245 12.24 13.19 19.26
C LYS A 245 11.29 12.18 18.58
N GLN A 246 9.99 12.30 18.82
CA GLN A 246 9.00 11.44 18.17
C GLN A 246 8.80 11.82 16.70
N LEU A 247 8.87 13.10 16.36
CA LEU A 247 8.84 13.57 14.97
C LEU A 247 10.06 13.07 14.18
N ASP A 248 11.26 13.13 14.76
CA ASP A 248 12.47 12.61 14.11
C ASP A 248 12.36 11.10 13.82
N LYS A 249 11.82 10.34 14.78
CA LYS A 249 11.56 8.91 14.63
C LYS A 249 10.47 8.62 13.58
N LEU A 250 9.36 9.38 13.60
CA LEU A 250 8.29 9.26 12.59
C LEU A 250 8.85 9.52 11.18
N SER A 251 9.65 10.58 11.03
CA SER A 251 10.29 10.90 9.76
C SER A 251 11.24 9.79 9.30
N SER A 252 11.93 9.13 10.23
CA SER A 252 12.78 7.98 9.90
C SER A 252 11.96 6.78 9.40
N ASP A 253 10.83 6.46 10.02
CA ASP A 253 9.95 5.37 9.57
C ASP A 253 9.29 5.69 8.23
N HIS A 254 8.82 6.93 8.07
CA HIS A 254 8.21 7.39 6.83
C HIS A 254 9.20 7.34 5.66
N ASN A 255 10.45 7.75 5.90
CA ASN A 255 11.53 7.55 4.96
C ASN A 255 11.77 6.06 4.68
N ALA A 256 11.78 5.20 5.71
CA ALA A 256 11.93 3.76 5.50
C ALA A 256 10.81 3.15 4.65
N ALA A 257 9.56 3.59 4.85
CA ALA A 257 8.42 3.16 4.04
C ALA A 257 8.61 3.43 2.55
N TYR A 258 9.24 4.55 2.21
CA TYR A 258 9.58 4.90 0.84
C TYR A 258 10.83 4.19 0.31
N ARG A 259 11.90 4.12 1.12
CA ARG A 259 13.14 3.42 0.70
C ARG A 259 12.92 1.94 0.44
N ILE A 260 12.07 1.32 1.23
CA ILE A 260 11.74 -0.10 1.08
C ILE A 260 10.83 -0.32 -0.14
N SER A 261 9.99 0.67 -0.49
CA SER A 261 9.15 0.62 -1.70
C SER A 261 9.87 0.87 -3.01
N GLU A 262 11.12 1.33 -2.98
CA GLU A 262 11.99 1.39 -4.16
C GLU A 262 12.26 0.01 -4.76
N TRP A 263 12.12 -1.06 -3.99
CA TRP A 263 12.57 -2.40 -4.40
C TRP A 263 11.42 -3.35 -4.74
N VAL A 264 11.59 -4.05 -5.88
CA VAL A 264 10.67 -5.09 -6.38
C VAL A 264 11.44 -6.38 -6.56
N LYS A 265 10.92 -7.48 -6.01
CA LYS A 265 11.59 -8.80 -6.04
C LYS A 265 11.59 -9.50 -7.42
N ASP A 266 10.67 -9.11 -8.31
CA ASP A 266 10.16 -9.99 -9.37
C ASP A 266 10.64 -9.68 -10.80
N LEU A 267 11.55 -8.73 -11.01
CA LEU A 267 12.10 -8.46 -12.35
C LEU A 267 13.42 -9.25 -12.55
N PRO A 268 13.45 -10.31 -13.38
CA PRO A 268 14.68 -11.01 -13.70
C PRO A 268 15.51 -10.17 -14.67
N GLY A 269 16.64 -9.66 -14.18
CA GLY A 269 17.60 -8.89 -14.98
C GLY A 269 17.37 -7.40 -14.85
N ASP A 270 18.45 -6.73 -14.44
CA ASP A 270 18.67 -5.29 -14.30
C ASP A 270 17.73 -4.50 -13.36
N GLU A 271 18.38 -3.57 -12.66
CA GLU A 271 17.93 -2.80 -11.50
C GLU A 271 16.87 -1.74 -11.89
N ASP A 272 15.64 -2.17 -12.17
CA ASP A 272 14.50 -1.26 -12.37
C ASP A 272 13.56 -1.32 -11.16
N GLY A 273 13.82 -0.49 -10.16
CA GLY A 273 12.88 -0.28 -9.05
C GLY A 273 11.61 0.47 -9.46
N HIS A 274 10.74 0.74 -8.50
CA HIS A 274 9.45 1.42 -8.77
C HIS A 274 9.53 2.88 -9.15
N TRP A 275 10.64 3.53 -8.80
CA TRP A 275 10.74 4.98 -8.88
C TRP A 275 11.54 5.35 -10.11
N LYS A 276 11.12 6.42 -10.80
CA LYS A 276 11.92 7.00 -11.87
C LYS A 276 13.18 7.58 -11.25
N GLY A 277 14.36 7.16 -11.70
CA GLY A 277 15.60 7.57 -11.04
C GLY A 277 16.70 6.52 -11.02
N LYS A 278 17.93 6.94 -11.28
CA LYS A 278 19.12 6.12 -10.98
C LYS A 278 19.16 5.65 -9.52
N GLY A 279 19.20 4.33 -9.33
CA GLY A 279 19.35 3.67 -8.04
C GLY A 279 18.04 3.18 -7.40
N SER A 280 16.90 3.31 -8.08
CA SER A 280 15.69 2.57 -7.71
C SER A 280 15.92 1.08 -7.99
N GLY A 281 15.56 0.18 -7.07
CA GLY A 281 15.73 -1.27 -7.26
C GLY A 281 17.14 -1.82 -7.03
N ASP A 282 18.14 -0.98 -6.70
CA ASP A 282 19.51 -1.41 -6.36
C ASP A 282 19.50 -2.30 -5.11
N ARG A 283 19.64 -3.62 -5.33
CA ARG A 283 19.57 -4.64 -4.28
C ARG A 283 20.64 -4.43 -3.20
N ALA A 284 21.85 -3.99 -3.56
CA ALA A 284 22.91 -3.79 -2.59
C ALA A 284 22.57 -2.62 -1.64
N SER A 285 22.03 -1.53 -2.20
CA SER A 285 21.53 -0.39 -1.40
C SER A 285 20.33 -0.78 -0.54
N PHE A 286 19.38 -1.53 -1.09
CA PHE A 286 18.23 -2.04 -0.33
C PHE A 286 18.69 -2.86 0.88
N VAL A 287 19.60 -3.82 0.69
CA VAL A 287 20.14 -4.65 1.78
C VAL A 287 20.89 -3.80 2.82
N ALA A 288 21.70 -2.83 2.38
CA ALA A 288 22.42 -1.94 3.28
C ALA A 288 21.48 -1.03 4.10
N PHE A 289 20.48 -0.44 3.44
CA PHE A 289 19.48 0.42 4.08
C PHE A 289 18.63 -0.37 5.08
N THR A 290 18.03 -1.48 4.65
CA THR A 290 17.20 -2.32 5.52
C THR A 290 17.98 -2.84 6.71
N SER A 291 19.24 -3.28 6.52
CA SER A 291 20.11 -3.68 7.63
C SER A 291 20.35 -2.54 8.61
N THR A 292 20.57 -1.32 8.11
CA THR A 292 20.78 -0.13 8.95
C THR A 292 19.50 0.28 9.69
N TRP A 293 18.35 0.24 9.04
CA TRP A 293 17.07 0.52 9.70
C TRP A 293 16.76 -0.55 10.76
N ILE A 294 16.91 -1.84 10.43
CA ILE A 294 16.64 -2.96 11.34
C ILE A 294 17.60 -3.01 12.53
N VAL A 295 18.91 -2.83 12.31
CA VAL A 295 19.95 -3.01 13.34
C VAL A 295 20.33 -1.68 14.01
N GLY A 296 20.29 -0.59 13.25
CA GLY A 296 20.81 0.72 13.65
C GLY A 296 19.77 1.71 14.16
N THR A 297 18.47 1.48 13.95
CA THR A 297 17.42 2.36 14.50
C THR A 297 16.74 1.71 15.70
N THR A 298 16.59 2.46 16.79
CA THR A 298 15.65 2.07 17.85
C THR A 298 14.25 2.25 17.29
N ASP A 299 13.41 1.21 17.41
CA ASP A 299 12.00 1.27 17.02
C ASP A 299 11.38 2.62 17.40
N SER A 300 10.66 3.23 16.46
CA SER A 300 9.83 4.37 16.80
C SER A 300 8.72 3.94 17.76
N ASP A 301 8.06 4.90 18.38
CA ASP A 301 6.91 4.61 19.22
C ASP A 301 5.78 3.91 18.41
N PHE A 302 5.71 4.12 17.10
CA PHE A 302 4.73 3.52 16.19
C PHE A 302 5.09 2.07 15.84
N VAL A 303 6.34 1.82 15.48
CA VAL A 303 6.85 0.46 15.24
C VAL A 303 6.79 -0.37 16.52
N GLU A 304 7.13 0.23 17.66
CA GLU A 304 7.02 -0.40 18.97
C GLU A 304 5.56 -0.71 19.31
N ASP A 305 4.64 0.24 19.12
CA ASP A 305 3.22 0.00 19.36
C ASP A 305 2.67 -1.10 18.42
N PHE A 306 3.05 -1.11 17.15
CA PHE A 306 2.64 -2.13 16.19
C PHE A 306 3.06 -3.54 16.64
N LYS A 307 4.32 -3.70 17.06
CA LYS A 307 4.88 -4.99 17.52
C LYS A 307 4.31 -5.41 18.87
N ASN A 308 4.30 -4.50 19.84
CA ASN A 308 4.10 -4.85 21.25
C ASN A 308 2.66 -4.66 21.72
N ARG A 309 1.90 -3.72 21.16
CA ARG A 309 0.48 -3.51 21.52
C ARG A 309 -0.45 -4.43 20.75
N SER A 310 0.00 -4.99 19.63
CA SER A 310 -0.76 -5.92 18.81
C SER A 310 -2.14 -5.36 18.39
N TRP A 311 -2.23 -4.05 18.12
CA TRP A 311 -3.49 -3.43 17.72
C TRP A 311 -4.04 -3.97 16.39
N HIS A 312 -3.18 -4.48 15.51
CA HIS A 312 -3.58 -5.21 14.31
C HIS A 312 -4.52 -6.40 14.62
N LYS A 313 -4.35 -7.07 15.78
CA LYS A 313 -5.21 -8.19 16.21
C LYS A 313 -6.65 -7.77 16.50
N LEU A 314 -6.83 -6.51 16.89
CA LEU A 314 -8.16 -5.94 17.13
C LEU A 314 -8.96 -5.84 15.82
N LEU A 315 -8.28 -5.74 14.68
CA LEU A 315 -8.88 -5.69 13.35
C LEU A 315 -8.98 -7.08 12.73
N SER A 316 -7.92 -7.89 12.83
CA SER A 316 -7.78 -9.18 12.13
C SER A 316 -8.49 -10.36 12.80
N GLY A 317 -8.96 -10.21 14.03
CA GLY A 317 -9.58 -11.29 14.81
C GLY A 317 -10.75 -11.98 14.08
N GLY A 318 -10.55 -13.25 13.70
CA GLY A 318 -11.57 -14.04 13.01
C GLY A 318 -11.81 -13.63 11.54
N LEU A 319 -10.94 -12.80 10.96
CA LEU A 319 -10.84 -12.67 9.51
C LEU A 319 -10.17 -13.90 8.91
N GLN A 320 -10.42 -14.12 7.62
CA GLN A 320 -9.70 -15.16 6.88
C GLN A 320 -8.22 -14.77 6.78
N GLY A 321 -7.34 -15.72 7.06
CA GLY A 321 -5.96 -15.67 6.57
C GLY A 321 -5.83 -16.61 5.37
N SER A 322 -4.67 -16.58 4.70
CA SER A 322 -4.31 -17.52 3.62
C SER A 322 -4.42 -19.01 3.97
N LEU A 323 -4.78 -19.36 5.23
CA LEU A 323 -4.79 -20.70 5.79
C LEU A 323 -5.98 -21.05 6.71
N ASP A 324 -6.96 -20.16 6.97
CA ASP A 324 -8.00 -20.44 7.99
C ASP A 324 -9.29 -21.03 7.39
N LEU A 325 -9.56 -22.31 7.71
CA LEU A 325 -10.70 -23.12 7.23
C LEU A 325 -12.05 -22.73 7.87
N ASN A 326 -12.11 -21.68 8.70
CA ASN A 326 -13.34 -21.21 9.36
C ASN A 326 -14.27 -20.36 8.47
N VAL A 327 -14.24 -20.58 7.15
CA VAL A 327 -15.10 -19.95 6.13
C VAL A 327 -16.61 -20.07 6.44
N ASN A 328 -16.97 -21.00 7.32
CA ASN A 328 -18.35 -21.31 7.69
C ASN A 328 -18.83 -20.70 9.01
N GLN A 329 -17.98 -20.02 9.80
CA GLN A 329 -18.47 -19.30 10.98
C GLN A 329 -19.16 -18.01 10.55
N GLN A 330 -20.47 -17.96 10.74
CA GLN A 330 -21.29 -16.80 10.43
C GLN A 330 -20.75 -15.56 11.20
N PRO A 331 -20.48 -14.44 10.52
CA PRO A 331 -20.04 -13.21 11.17
C PRO A 331 -21.11 -12.69 12.14
N PRO A 332 -20.77 -11.78 13.07
CA PRO A 332 -21.75 -11.11 13.91
C PRO A 332 -22.74 -10.40 12.98
N SER A 333 -24.02 -10.72 13.11
CA SER A 333 -25.09 -10.19 12.27
C SER A 333 -26.06 -9.35 13.11
N PRO A 334 -26.50 -8.18 12.62
CA PRO A 334 -26.05 -7.52 11.39
C PRO A 334 -24.69 -6.82 11.58
N ALA A 335 -23.92 -6.68 10.48
CA ALA A 335 -22.75 -5.82 10.48
C ALA A 335 -23.15 -4.37 10.85
N PRO A 336 -22.25 -3.58 11.48
CA PRO A 336 -22.53 -2.19 11.75
C PRO A 336 -22.89 -1.45 10.44
N PRO A 337 -23.95 -0.62 10.43
CA PRO A 337 -24.31 0.13 9.24
C PRO A 337 -23.19 1.13 8.90
N MET A 338 -22.91 1.26 7.61
CA MET A 338 -22.00 2.25 7.05
C MET A 338 -22.82 3.42 6.53
N THR A 339 -22.40 4.64 6.86
CA THR A 339 -23.05 5.86 6.37
C THR A 339 -22.67 6.09 4.92
N VAL A 340 -23.65 6.31 4.06
CA VAL A 340 -23.43 6.72 2.66
C VAL A 340 -22.60 8.00 2.66
N PHE A 341 -21.55 8.04 1.85
CA PHE A 341 -20.65 9.18 1.79
C PHE A 341 -20.42 9.63 0.34
N PRO A 342 -21.09 10.69 -0.13
CA PRO A 342 -20.97 11.12 -1.52
C PRO A 342 -19.58 11.72 -1.78
N ILE A 343 -18.93 11.24 -2.82
CA ILE A 343 -17.68 11.82 -3.31
C ILE A 343 -18.00 12.97 -4.26
N GLN A 344 -17.68 14.19 -3.83
CA GLN A 344 -17.88 15.42 -4.62
C GLN A 344 -16.55 15.93 -5.17
N LYS A 345 -15.79 15.05 -5.81
CA LYS A 345 -14.51 15.38 -6.46
C LYS A 345 -14.50 14.92 -7.91
N ASN A 346 -13.77 15.66 -8.74
CA ASN A 346 -13.44 15.24 -10.09
C ASN A 346 -12.08 14.58 -10.07
N ALA A 347 -11.98 13.34 -10.55
CA ALA A 347 -10.70 12.69 -10.75
C ALA A 347 -10.08 13.21 -12.05
N VAL A 348 -8.84 13.69 -11.98
CA VAL A 348 -8.05 14.13 -13.14
C VAL A 348 -6.81 13.26 -13.20
N PHE A 349 -6.70 12.45 -14.24
CA PHE A 349 -5.52 11.62 -14.48
C PHE A 349 -4.65 12.28 -15.53
N LEU A 350 -3.42 12.57 -15.14
CA LEU A 350 -2.41 13.13 -16.02
C LEU A 350 -1.40 12.04 -16.36
N LYS A 351 -1.17 11.86 -17.66
CA LYS A 351 -0.18 10.91 -18.16
C LYS A 351 0.81 11.63 -19.05
N THR A 352 2.09 11.54 -18.70
CA THR A 352 3.18 11.92 -19.59
C THR A 352 3.24 10.91 -20.74
N VAL A 353 2.87 11.33 -21.96
CA VAL A 353 2.81 10.44 -23.14
C VAL A 353 4.08 10.45 -23.99
N SER A 354 4.86 11.53 -23.91
CA SER A 354 6.14 11.69 -24.59
C SER A 354 6.93 12.80 -23.94
N VAL A 355 8.25 12.64 -23.84
CA VAL A 355 9.16 13.71 -23.48
C VAL A 355 10.16 13.89 -24.62
N LYS A 356 10.54 15.14 -24.89
CA LYS A 356 11.54 15.48 -25.90
C LYS A 356 12.55 16.42 -25.27
N ASP A 357 13.81 16.00 -25.24
CA ASP A 357 14.92 16.90 -24.96
C ASP A 357 15.03 17.93 -26.09
N LEU A 358 14.97 19.21 -25.74
CA LEU A 358 15.04 20.32 -26.69
C LEU A 358 16.44 20.89 -26.85
N ASP A 359 17.30 20.70 -25.84
CA ASP A 359 18.56 21.43 -25.69
C ASP A 359 19.77 20.50 -25.59
N GLY A 360 19.56 19.17 -25.55
CA GLY A 360 20.66 18.21 -25.53
C GLY A 360 21.53 18.39 -24.29
N ILE A 361 20.92 18.75 -23.15
CA ILE A 361 21.61 19.10 -21.89
C ILE A 361 22.16 17.84 -21.20
N ASP A 362 22.32 16.74 -21.93
CA ASP A 362 23.00 15.56 -21.44
C ASP A 362 24.41 15.46 -22.05
N PRO A 363 25.40 16.22 -21.50
CA PRO A 363 26.74 16.30 -22.08
C PRO A 363 27.59 15.05 -21.80
N LEU A 364 27.11 14.08 -21.02
CA LEU A 364 27.91 12.94 -20.56
C LEU A 364 27.34 11.61 -21.07
N PRO A 365 28.17 10.77 -21.72
CA PRO A 365 27.79 9.39 -22.01
C PRO A 365 27.52 8.65 -20.69
N GLY A 366 26.27 8.25 -20.45
CA GLY A 366 25.86 7.46 -19.27
C GLY A 366 25.27 8.27 -18.10
N ASP A 367 24.89 9.51 -18.34
CA ASP A 367 23.94 10.23 -17.49
C ASP A 367 22.59 10.08 -18.22
N ASP A 368 21.64 9.37 -17.60
CA ASP A 368 20.33 9.09 -18.19
C ASP A 368 19.39 10.17 -17.68
N ALA A 369 18.99 11.12 -18.53
CA ALA A 369 18.01 12.13 -18.18
C ALA A 369 16.70 11.49 -17.63
N ASP A 370 16.56 11.49 -16.31
CA ASP A 370 15.30 11.18 -15.63
C ASP A 370 14.37 12.38 -15.76
N PHE A 371 13.42 12.33 -16.71
CA PHE A 371 12.37 13.35 -16.80
C PHE A 371 11.30 13.09 -15.74
N TYR A 372 11.09 14.09 -14.89
CA TYR A 372 10.06 14.06 -13.85
C TYR A 372 9.05 15.17 -14.02
N ALA A 373 7.77 14.81 -13.92
CA ALA A 373 6.69 15.78 -13.97
C ALA A 373 6.41 16.36 -12.58
N LYS A 374 6.40 17.69 -12.49
CA LYS A 374 5.78 18.45 -11.41
C LYS A 374 4.62 19.23 -12.00
N ILE A 375 3.41 18.84 -11.69
CA ILE A 375 2.20 19.39 -12.32
C ILE A 375 1.34 20.06 -11.27
N GLY A 376 1.12 21.36 -11.42
CA GLY A 376 0.17 22.10 -10.60
C GLY A 376 -1.21 22.11 -11.26
N ILE A 377 -2.23 21.62 -10.56
CA ILE A 377 -3.64 21.86 -10.90
C ILE A 377 -4.28 22.60 -9.73
N HIS A 378 -4.68 23.85 -9.97
CA HIS A 378 -5.24 24.73 -8.94
C HIS A 378 -4.29 24.88 -7.74
N ASN A 379 -4.68 24.41 -6.55
CA ASN A 379 -3.91 24.45 -5.31
C ASN A 379 -3.23 23.09 -4.99
N GLN A 380 -3.31 22.12 -5.90
CA GLN A 380 -2.66 20.82 -5.76
C GLN A 380 -1.44 20.76 -6.66
N THR A 381 -0.34 20.24 -6.11
CA THR A 381 0.88 19.96 -6.87
C THR A 381 1.10 18.47 -6.84
N PHE A 382 1.04 17.84 -8.01
CA PHE A 382 1.45 16.46 -8.20
C PHE A 382 2.94 16.45 -8.55
N VAL A 383 3.71 15.61 -7.87
CA VAL A 383 5.11 15.34 -8.18
C VAL A 383 5.22 13.85 -8.48
N GLU A 384 5.77 13.48 -9.64
CA GLU A 384 6.05 12.08 -9.91
C GLU A 384 7.05 11.53 -8.88
N ALA A 385 6.79 10.32 -8.38
CA ALA A 385 7.67 9.60 -7.47
C ALA A 385 9.06 9.45 -8.11
N THR A 386 10.03 10.21 -7.61
CA THR A 386 11.34 10.35 -8.25
C THR A 386 12.48 10.24 -7.25
N GLN A 387 13.57 9.67 -7.74
CA GLN A 387 14.83 9.53 -7.02
C GLN A 387 15.93 10.21 -7.82
N ASN A 388 16.42 11.36 -7.34
CA ASN A 388 17.61 12.00 -7.91
C ASN A 388 18.82 11.70 -7.04
N GLY A 389 19.42 10.53 -7.26
CA GLY A 389 20.45 10.00 -6.37
C GLY A 389 19.87 9.57 -5.02
N ARG A 390 20.74 9.01 -4.16
CA ARG A 390 20.31 8.28 -2.96
C ARG A 390 19.77 9.17 -1.82
N GLU A 391 19.98 10.49 -1.85
CA GLU A 391 19.59 11.37 -0.74
C GLU A 391 18.38 12.27 -1.06
N ASN A 392 17.90 12.26 -2.31
CA ASN A 392 16.85 13.17 -2.76
C ASN A 392 15.64 12.39 -3.29
N LEU A 393 14.76 12.02 -2.35
CA LEU A 393 13.48 11.40 -2.62
C LEU A 393 12.41 12.49 -2.77
N SER A 394 11.65 12.44 -3.86
CA SER A 394 10.40 13.19 -3.99
C SER A 394 9.26 12.18 -4.06
N PRO A 395 8.75 11.70 -2.90
CA PRO A 395 7.54 10.88 -2.90
C PRO A 395 6.34 11.68 -3.43
N PRO A 396 5.33 11.00 -3.98
CA PRO A 396 4.14 11.63 -4.56
C PRO A 396 3.29 12.39 -3.53
#